data_AF-A0A814IHM8-F1
#
_entry.id   AF-A0A814IHM8-F1
#
_cell.length_a   1.000
_cell.length_b   1.000
_cell.length_c   1.000
_cell.angle_alpha   90.00
_cell.angle_beta   90.00
_cell.angle_gamma   90.00
#
_symmetry.space_group_name_H-M   'P 1'
#
loop_
_entity.id
_entity.type
_entity.pdbx_description
1 polymer ?
#
loop_
_entity_poly.entity_id
_entity_poly.type
_entity_poly.pdbx_seq_one_letter_code
_entity_poly.pdbx_strand_id
1 'polypeptide(L)'
;MAIPEDISKRLIRLHGNPFAWFTGQLLKYLFKPQSWLLEFIKKKYDAMKFQTPIVGIHIRRTDKLASEAAFHSLSEYMKYVEDYYIIYQYQNPDLKLIKRVYLASDDPSVFNEARTNYPNYVFYGDQASAKSAQLDSRYGTDSLKAVILDIHFLSLCDYLVCTFSSQICRVAYEVMQQRVVDGAWRVESLDDVYYFGGQNAHNQRAVISHKSIMPNDFSFERGDIIGTEGNHWNGFSKGSDKTNDKSGLYPSYKIEEIVNIAKMYTYPEVKIKDDDI
;
A
#
# COMPACT_ATOMS: atom_id res chain seq x y z
N MET A 1 -3.66 5.79 -14.67
CA MET A 1 -3.58 6.52 -13.39
C MET A 1 -3.45 8.02 -13.66
N ALA A 2 -4.56 8.77 -13.73
CA ALA A 2 -4.55 10.21 -13.97
C ALA A 2 -5.24 10.99 -12.84
N ILE A 3 -4.77 12.19 -12.55
CA ILE A 3 -5.34 13.11 -11.54
C ILE A 3 -6.02 14.32 -12.20
N PRO A 4 -6.95 15.02 -11.50
CA PRO A 4 -7.59 16.21 -12.04
C PRO A 4 -6.60 17.36 -12.29
N GLU A 5 -6.73 18.01 -13.44
CA GLU A 5 -5.85 19.10 -13.90
C GLU A 5 -5.81 20.29 -12.94
N ASP A 6 -6.96 20.72 -12.44
CA ASP A 6 -7.13 21.90 -11.61
C ASP A 6 -6.40 21.82 -10.26
N ILE A 7 -6.28 20.61 -9.69
CA ILE A 7 -5.55 20.38 -8.42
C ILE A 7 -4.14 19.80 -8.61
N SER A 8 -3.79 19.38 -9.83
CA SER A 8 -2.56 18.63 -10.12
C SER A 8 -1.28 19.27 -9.56
N LYS A 9 -1.07 20.57 -9.81
CA LYS A 9 0.12 21.32 -9.35
C LYS A 9 0.27 21.31 -7.83
N ARG A 10 -0.84 21.41 -7.09
CA ARG A 10 -0.83 21.39 -5.62
C ARG A 10 -0.56 19.98 -5.12
N LEU A 11 -1.21 19.00 -5.72
CA LEU A 11 -1.11 17.61 -5.30
C LEU A 11 0.28 17.03 -5.53
N ILE A 12 0.87 17.27 -6.70
CA ILE A 12 2.25 16.85 -7.04
C ILE A 12 3.28 17.48 -6.08
N ARG A 13 3.02 18.70 -5.59
CA ARG A 13 3.91 19.36 -4.62
C ARG A 13 3.82 18.73 -3.22
N LEU A 14 2.65 18.22 -2.84
CA LEU A 14 2.36 17.83 -1.46
C LEU A 14 2.41 16.31 -1.23
N HIS A 15 2.31 15.49 -2.27
CA HIS A 15 2.11 14.06 -2.14
C HIS A 15 3.00 13.25 -3.10
N GLY A 16 3.74 12.28 -2.57
CA GLY A 16 4.68 11.46 -3.36
C GLY A 16 4.01 10.50 -4.35
N ASN A 17 2.72 10.18 -4.14
CA ASN A 17 1.90 9.41 -5.07
C ASN A 17 0.52 10.07 -5.28
N PRO A 18 0.40 11.07 -6.16
CA PRO A 18 -0.83 11.84 -6.36
C PRO A 18 -2.06 11.00 -6.73
N PHE A 19 -1.87 9.91 -7.48
CA PHE A 19 -2.99 9.09 -7.90
C PHE A 19 -3.58 8.27 -6.75
N ALA A 20 -2.74 7.68 -5.88
CA ALA A 20 -3.22 6.98 -4.69
C ALA A 20 -3.96 7.93 -3.72
N TRP A 21 -3.54 9.18 -3.61
CA TRP A 21 -4.28 10.19 -2.85
C TRP A 21 -5.66 10.46 -3.47
N PHE A 22 -5.72 10.60 -4.79
CA PHE A 22 -6.97 10.87 -5.51
C PHE A 22 -7.97 9.72 -5.39
N THR A 23 -7.53 8.46 -5.56
CA THR A 23 -8.38 7.29 -5.32
C THR A 23 -8.81 7.18 -3.85
N GLY A 24 -7.92 7.52 -2.92
CA GLY A 24 -8.23 7.63 -1.49
C GLY A 24 -9.38 8.60 -1.18
N GLN A 25 -9.51 9.72 -1.90
CA GLN A 25 -10.65 10.64 -1.74
C GLN A 25 -11.98 9.99 -2.13
N LEU A 26 -11.98 9.23 -3.22
CA LEU A 26 -13.17 8.50 -3.67
C LEU A 26 -13.57 7.43 -2.66
N LEU A 27 -12.60 6.65 -2.18
CA LEU A 27 -12.82 5.62 -1.18
C LEU A 27 -13.30 6.20 0.15
N LYS A 28 -12.76 7.34 0.59
CA LYS A 28 -13.23 8.04 1.80
C LYS A 28 -14.73 8.35 1.74
N TYR A 29 -15.22 8.76 0.57
CA TYR A 29 -16.65 9.02 0.38
C TYR A 29 -17.45 7.72 0.35
N LEU A 30 -17.00 6.72 -0.41
CA LEU A 30 -17.69 5.43 -0.56
C LEU A 30 -17.77 4.63 0.74
N PHE A 31 -16.73 4.69 1.57
CA PHE A 31 -16.60 3.91 2.80
C PHE A 31 -17.16 4.60 4.04
N LYS A 32 -17.98 5.65 3.89
CA LYS A 32 -18.71 6.25 5.01
C LYS A 32 -19.57 5.16 5.69
N PRO A 33 -19.23 4.76 6.93
CA PRO A 33 -19.90 3.63 7.55
C PRO A 33 -21.31 4.02 8.01
N GLN A 34 -22.23 3.06 7.95
CA GLN A 34 -23.51 3.16 8.66
C GLN A 34 -23.26 3.16 10.18
N SER A 35 -24.17 3.74 10.96
CA SER A 35 -23.98 3.89 12.42
C SER A 35 -23.65 2.57 13.13
N TRP A 36 -24.32 1.47 12.77
CA TRP A 36 -24.07 0.15 13.35
C TRP A 36 -22.64 -0.36 13.07
N LEU A 37 -22.09 -0.07 11.89
CA LEU A 37 -20.75 -0.48 11.50
C LEU A 37 -19.70 0.39 12.21
N LEU A 38 -19.98 1.68 12.35
CA LEU A 38 -19.13 2.60 13.12
C LEU A 38 -19.03 2.18 14.59
N GLU A 39 -20.16 1.81 15.22
CA GLU A 39 -20.18 1.28 16.59
C GLU A 39 -19.39 -0.03 16.71
N PHE A 40 -19.53 -0.93 15.72
CA PHE A 40 -18.77 -2.17 15.65
C PHE A 40 -17.26 -1.91 15.58
N ILE A 41 -16.83 -1.02 14.68
CA ILE A 41 -15.42 -0.63 14.53
C ILE A 41 -14.90 0.00 15.83
N LYS A 42 -15.65 0.93 16.43
CA LYS A 42 -15.27 1.58 17.70
C LYS A 42 -15.09 0.56 18.82
N LYS A 43 -16.01 -0.39 18.97
CA LYS A 43 -15.90 -1.46 19.96
C LYS A 43 -14.63 -2.29 19.77
N LYS A 44 -14.27 -2.60 18.52
CA LYS A 44 -13.03 -3.34 18.20
C LYS A 44 -11.79 -2.49 18.47
N TYR A 45 -11.82 -1.20 18.14
CA TYR A 45 -10.74 -0.24 18.42
C TYR A 45 -10.44 -0.15 19.92
N ASP A 46 -11.49 0.03 20.72
CA ASP A 46 -11.40 0.14 22.18
C ASP A 46 -10.91 -1.17 22.82
N ALA A 47 -11.41 -2.32 22.34
CA ALA A 47 -10.99 -3.63 22.82
C ALA A 47 -9.51 -3.92 22.51
N MET A 48 -9.04 -3.51 21.33
CA MET A 48 -7.64 -3.63 20.94
C MET A 48 -6.73 -2.68 21.72
N LYS A 49 -7.29 -1.59 22.27
CA LYS A 49 -6.53 -0.46 22.82
C LYS A 49 -5.48 0.01 21.80
N PHE A 50 -5.94 0.25 20.57
CA PHE A 50 -5.07 0.58 19.44
C PHE A 50 -4.17 1.77 19.78
N GLN A 51 -2.87 1.61 19.55
CA GLN A 51 -1.83 2.57 19.92
C GLN A 51 -0.73 2.58 18.87
N THR A 52 -0.22 3.76 18.57
CA THR A 52 0.96 3.99 17.74
C THR A 52 2.23 4.05 18.62
N PRO A 53 3.42 3.70 18.10
CA PRO A 53 3.68 3.20 16.76
C PRO A 53 3.13 1.78 16.55
N ILE A 54 2.55 1.52 15.38
CA ILE A 54 2.07 0.20 14.94
C ILE A 54 2.27 0.00 13.44
N VAL A 55 2.77 -1.17 13.06
CA VAL A 55 2.96 -1.56 11.65
C VAL A 55 1.84 -2.53 11.26
N GLY A 56 1.22 -2.30 10.11
CA GLY A 56 0.22 -3.21 9.56
C GLY A 56 0.88 -4.23 8.64
N ILE A 57 0.57 -5.50 8.83
CA ILE A 57 0.97 -6.59 7.94
C ILE A 57 -0.29 -7.18 7.32
N HIS A 58 -0.31 -7.31 6.00
CA HIS A 58 -1.35 -8.06 5.30
C HIS A 58 -0.73 -9.23 4.53
N ILE A 59 -1.04 -10.46 4.98
CA ILE A 59 -0.57 -11.71 4.37
C ILE A 59 -1.75 -12.38 3.66
N ARG A 60 -1.55 -12.72 2.39
CA ARG A 60 -2.55 -13.41 1.57
C ARG A 60 -1.99 -14.75 1.09
N ARG A 61 -2.42 -15.86 1.69
CA ARG A 61 -1.82 -17.20 1.49
C ARG A 61 -2.74 -18.24 0.85
N THR A 62 -4.08 -18.12 0.88
CA THR A 62 -4.93 -19.27 0.49
C THR A 62 -5.02 -19.50 -1.04
N ASP A 63 -6.03 -18.95 -1.69
CA ASP A 63 -6.35 -19.15 -3.13
C ASP A 63 -5.34 -18.49 -4.08
N LYS A 64 -4.59 -17.49 -3.60
CA LYS A 64 -3.69 -16.70 -4.44
C LYS A 64 -2.40 -17.41 -4.86
N LEU A 65 -1.94 -18.39 -4.10
CA LEU A 65 -0.72 -19.14 -4.43
C LEU A 65 -0.86 -20.01 -5.67
N ALA A 66 -2.11 -20.32 -6.07
CA ALA A 66 -2.39 -21.18 -7.21
C ALA A 66 -2.45 -20.42 -8.55
N SER A 67 -2.61 -19.09 -8.56
CA SER A 67 -2.88 -18.37 -9.82
C SER A 67 -2.38 -16.93 -9.92
N GLU A 68 -2.05 -16.23 -8.82
CA GLU A 68 -1.87 -14.76 -8.87
C GLU A 68 -0.65 -14.21 -8.12
N ALA A 69 -0.11 -14.90 -7.10
CA ALA A 69 1.02 -14.38 -6.31
C ALA A 69 1.94 -15.48 -5.79
N ALA A 70 3.21 -15.11 -5.53
CA ALA A 70 4.18 -15.99 -4.90
C ALA A 70 3.90 -16.17 -3.40
N PHE A 71 4.33 -17.31 -2.84
CA PHE A 71 4.34 -17.50 -1.41
C PHE A 71 5.44 -16.65 -0.78
N HIS A 72 5.05 -15.82 0.19
CA HIS A 72 5.98 -15.06 1.02
C HIS A 72 5.87 -15.54 2.47
N SER A 73 7.03 -15.90 3.04
CA SER A 73 7.14 -16.30 4.45
C SER A 73 6.86 -15.11 5.37
N LEU A 74 6.39 -15.34 6.60
CA LEU A 74 6.18 -14.26 7.56
C LEU A 74 7.48 -13.47 7.83
N SER A 75 8.62 -14.15 7.79
CA SER A 75 9.94 -13.53 7.97
C SER A 75 10.28 -12.45 6.94
N GLU A 76 9.80 -12.57 5.70
CA GLU A 76 10.00 -11.54 4.68
C GLU A 76 9.28 -10.24 5.05
N TYR A 77 8.04 -10.33 5.55
CA TYR A 77 7.29 -9.17 6.05
C TYR A 77 7.97 -8.59 7.29
N MET A 78 8.35 -9.44 8.24
CA MET A 78 8.91 -9.02 9.52
C MET A 78 10.28 -8.34 9.38
N LYS A 79 11.03 -8.58 8.30
CA LYS A 79 12.24 -7.82 7.99
C LYS A 79 11.96 -6.32 7.90
N TYR A 80 10.99 -5.93 7.07
CA TYR A 80 10.64 -4.52 6.86
C TYR A 80 9.93 -3.90 8.08
N VAL A 81 9.22 -4.70 8.86
CA VAL A 81 8.67 -4.28 10.15
C VAL A 81 9.79 -3.92 11.13
N GLU A 82 10.83 -4.75 11.21
CA GLU A 82 11.99 -4.48 12.07
C GLU A 82 12.74 -3.24 11.59
N ASP A 83 12.97 -3.08 10.29
CA ASP A 83 13.61 -1.90 9.70
C ASP A 83 12.86 -0.61 10.07
N TYR A 84 11.53 -0.61 9.98
CA TYR A 84 10.69 0.51 10.43
C TYR A 84 10.92 0.83 11.92
N TYR A 85 10.92 -0.19 12.79
CA TYR A 85 11.10 0.03 14.22
C TYR A 85 12.51 0.48 14.60
N ILE A 86 13.54 0.03 13.88
CA ILE A 86 14.91 0.52 14.03
C ILE A 86 14.95 2.02 13.72
N ILE A 87 14.38 2.44 12.58
CA ILE A 87 14.34 3.86 12.19
C ILE A 87 13.52 4.67 13.20
N TYR A 88 12.37 4.15 13.65
CA TYR A 88 11.51 4.82 14.62
C TYR A 88 12.23 5.03 15.96
N GLN A 89 12.93 4.01 16.48
CA GLN A 89 13.70 4.12 17.71
C GLN A 89 14.86 5.11 17.56
N TYR A 90 15.53 5.12 16.40
CA TYR A 90 16.60 6.07 16.12
C TYR A 90 16.09 7.53 16.13
N GLN A 91 14.90 7.77 15.58
CA GLN A 91 14.25 9.08 15.60
C GLN A 91 13.69 9.46 16.98
N ASN A 92 13.48 8.48 17.87
CA ASN A 92 12.86 8.67 19.18
C ASN A 92 13.65 7.93 20.28
N PRO A 93 14.92 8.29 20.54
CA PRO A 93 15.83 7.51 21.37
C PRO A 93 15.36 7.33 22.82
N ASP A 94 14.62 8.31 23.36
CA ASP A 94 14.17 8.30 24.76
C ASP A 94 12.83 7.56 24.97
N LEU A 95 12.14 7.17 23.88
CA LEU A 95 10.87 6.46 23.99
C LEU A 95 11.12 4.97 24.29
N LYS A 96 10.47 4.48 25.36
CA LYS A 96 10.36 3.05 25.61
C LYS A 96 9.49 2.41 24.54
N LEU A 97 10.13 1.81 23.54
CA LEU A 97 9.44 1.23 22.40
C LEU A 97 8.74 -0.08 22.75
N ILE A 98 7.46 -0.17 22.37
CA ILE A 98 6.71 -1.41 22.31
C ILE A 98 6.41 -1.66 20.83
N LYS A 99 6.96 -2.73 20.27
CA LYS A 99 6.81 -3.05 18.85
C LYS A 99 5.46 -3.74 18.63
N ARG A 100 4.52 -3.03 18.01
CA ARG A 100 3.15 -3.49 17.75
C ARG A 100 2.98 -3.85 16.27
N VAL A 101 2.23 -4.91 16.00
CA VAL A 101 1.87 -5.29 14.63
C VAL A 101 0.37 -5.55 14.58
N TYR A 102 -0.33 -4.92 13.63
CA TYR A 102 -1.67 -5.36 13.24
C TYR A 102 -1.53 -6.38 12.12
N LEU A 103 -1.89 -7.64 12.37
CA LEU A 103 -1.78 -8.72 11.40
C LEU A 103 -3.16 -9.05 10.82
N ALA A 104 -3.33 -8.79 9.52
CA ALA A 104 -4.45 -9.26 8.72
C ALA A 104 -3.99 -10.43 7.85
N SER A 105 -4.72 -11.54 7.88
CA SER A 105 -4.40 -12.73 7.11
C SER A 105 -5.64 -13.58 6.85
N ASP A 106 -5.68 -14.23 5.70
CA ASP A 106 -6.66 -15.28 5.38
C ASP A 106 -6.20 -16.68 5.81
N ASP A 107 -4.96 -16.80 6.31
CA ASP A 107 -4.38 -18.00 6.90
C ASP A 107 -4.30 -17.86 8.43
N PRO A 108 -5.15 -18.58 9.20
CA PRO A 108 -5.15 -18.52 10.66
C PRO A 108 -3.86 -19.04 11.32
N SER A 109 -3.04 -19.82 10.61
CA SER A 109 -1.82 -20.40 11.18
C SER A 109 -0.73 -19.34 11.42
N VAL A 110 -0.72 -18.28 10.62
CA VAL A 110 0.23 -17.16 10.70
C VAL A 110 0.21 -16.48 12.07
N PHE A 111 -0.94 -16.41 12.73
CA PHE A 111 -1.06 -15.77 14.04
C PHE A 111 -0.27 -16.50 15.13
N ASN A 112 -0.25 -17.83 15.08
CA ASN A 112 0.52 -18.64 16.02
C ASN A 112 2.01 -18.61 15.66
N GLU A 113 2.33 -18.68 14.36
CA GLU A 113 3.69 -18.50 13.83
C GLU A 113 4.30 -17.18 14.32
N ALA A 114 3.56 -16.08 14.18
CA ALA A 114 3.99 -14.74 14.58
C ALA A 114 4.31 -14.63 16.07
N ARG A 115 3.38 -15.06 16.93
CA ARG A 115 3.58 -15.00 18.40
C ARG A 115 4.72 -15.90 18.89
N THR A 116 4.94 -17.02 18.21
CA THR A 116 5.99 -17.99 18.58
C THR A 116 7.37 -17.49 18.14
N ASN A 117 7.49 -17.02 16.90
CA ASN A 117 8.77 -16.66 16.30
C ASN A 117 9.22 -15.23 16.64
N TYR A 118 8.29 -14.35 17.01
CA TYR A 118 8.57 -12.94 17.31
C TYR A 118 8.02 -12.54 18.70
N PRO A 119 8.49 -13.15 19.80
CA PRO A 119 7.95 -12.92 21.14
C PRO A 119 8.16 -11.49 21.67
N ASN A 120 9.08 -10.72 21.07
CA ASN A 120 9.34 -9.32 21.41
C ASN A 120 8.33 -8.34 20.78
N TYR A 121 7.36 -8.85 20.02
CA TYR A 121 6.32 -8.07 19.35
C TYR A 121 4.95 -8.34 19.95
N VAL A 122 4.11 -7.31 19.98
CA VAL A 122 2.69 -7.44 20.32
C VAL A 122 1.89 -7.53 19.03
N PHE A 123 1.33 -8.70 18.74
CA PHE A 123 0.49 -8.93 17.57
C PHE A 123 -0.99 -8.76 17.90
N TYR A 124 -1.62 -7.84 17.16
CA TYR A 124 -3.05 -7.66 17.08
C TYR A 124 -3.62 -8.29 15.80
N GLY A 125 -4.94 -8.39 15.75
CA GLY A 125 -5.67 -9.08 14.68
C GLY A 125 -6.47 -10.25 15.24
N ASP A 126 -7.52 -10.63 14.53
CA ASP A 126 -8.51 -11.58 15.00
C ASP A 126 -8.36 -12.90 14.22
N GLN A 127 -7.87 -13.94 14.90
CA GLN A 127 -7.73 -15.27 14.29
C GLN A 127 -9.09 -15.84 13.86
N ALA A 128 -10.20 -15.39 14.47
CA ALA A 128 -11.54 -15.76 14.02
C ALA A 128 -11.91 -15.05 12.71
N SER A 129 -11.46 -13.80 12.49
CA SER A 129 -11.58 -13.12 11.20
C SER A 129 -10.83 -13.84 10.09
N ALA A 130 -9.63 -14.38 10.39
CA ALA A 130 -8.89 -15.18 9.41
C ALA A 130 -9.64 -16.47 9.01
N LYS A 131 -10.33 -17.11 9.96
CA LYS A 131 -11.17 -18.29 9.68
C LYS A 131 -12.36 -17.96 8.80
N SER A 132 -13.00 -16.79 8.98
CA SER A 132 -14.15 -16.37 8.15
C SER A 132 -13.74 -15.86 6.76
N ALA A 133 -12.46 -15.59 6.51
CA ALA A 133 -11.92 -15.20 5.20
C ALA A 133 -11.59 -16.40 4.27
N GLN A 134 -11.65 -17.63 4.81
CA GLN A 134 -11.46 -18.86 4.04
C GLN A 134 -12.59 -19.06 3.01
N LEU A 135 -12.28 -19.76 1.91
CA LEU A 135 -13.15 -19.90 0.74
C LEU A 135 -14.59 -20.32 1.08
N ASP A 136 -14.76 -21.20 2.07
CA ASP A 136 -16.05 -21.78 2.43
C ASP A 136 -17.00 -20.80 3.14
N SER A 137 -16.51 -19.66 3.64
CA SER A 137 -17.32 -18.66 4.38
C SER A 137 -17.15 -17.22 3.88
N ARG A 138 -16.33 -17.03 2.83
CA ARG A 138 -15.90 -15.73 2.31
C ARG A 138 -17.03 -14.79 1.89
N TYR A 139 -18.16 -15.32 1.42
CA TYR A 139 -19.28 -14.52 0.93
C TYR A 139 -20.36 -14.24 1.98
N GLY A 140 -20.07 -14.51 3.26
CA GLY A 140 -20.97 -14.19 4.38
C GLY A 140 -20.81 -12.75 4.89
N THR A 141 -21.87 -12.22 5.50
CA THR A 141 -21.89 -10.88 6.12
C THR A 141 -20.77 -10.69 7.14
N ASP A 142 -20.42 -11.73 7.90
CA ASP A 142 -19.36 -11.62 8.91
C ASP A 142 -17.96 -11.62 8.29
N SER A 143 -17.77 -12.26 7.14
CA SER A 143 -16.53 -12.16 6.36
C SER A 143 -16.37 -10.76 5.78
N LEU A 144 -17.45 -10.17 5.26
CA LEU A 144 -17.44 -8.77 4.79
C LEU A 144 -17.08 -7.80 5.93
N LYS A 145 -17.70 -7.95 7.11
CA LYS A 145 -17.36 -7.13 8.29
C LYS A 145 -15.89 -7.31 8.69
N ALA A 146 -15.37 -8.53 8.64
CA ALA A 146 -13.98 -8.83 8.97
C ALA A 146 -13.01 -8.13 8.01
N VAL A 147 -13.25 -8.23 6.69
CA VAL A 147 -12.42 -7.56 5.68
C VAL A 147 -12.47 -6.04 5.81
N ILE A 148 -13.65 -5.45 6.04
CA ILE A 148 -13.78 -4.01 6.28
C ILE A 148 -12.97 -3.60 7.52
N LEU A 149 -13.03 -4.40 8.59
CA LEU A 149 -12.28 -4.15 9.82
C LEU A 149 -10.77 -4.22 9.60
N ASP A 150 -10.30 -5.22 8.83
CA ASP A 150 -8.88 -5.36 8.49
C ASP A 150 -8.39 -4.19 7.64
N ILE A 151 -9.12 -3.82 6.58
CA ILE A 151 -8.79 -2.63 5.76
C ILE A 151 -8.72 -1.38 6.65
N HIS A 152 -9.70 -1.20 7.55
CA HIS A 152 -9.75 -0.06 8.44
C HIS A 152 -8.50 0.01 9.33
N PHE A 153 -8.17 -1.04 10.07
CA PHE A 153 -7.01 -1.01 10.97
C PHE A 153 -5.67 -0.99 10.23
N LEU A 154 -5.55 -1.67 9.09
CA LEU A 154 -4.38 -1.55 8.22
C LEU A 154 -4.17 -0.08 7.79
N SER A 155 -5.23 0.61 7.36
CA SER A 155 -5.14 2.02 6.94
C SER A 155 -4.78 2.99 8.08
N LEU A 156 -5.04 2.61 9.33
CA LEU A 156 -4.68 3.38 10.53
C LEU A 156 -3.23 3.15 10.98
N CYS A 157 -2.57 2.10 10.50
CA CYS A 157 -1.19 1.81 10.88
C CYS A 157 -0.22 2.88 10.37
N ASP A 158 0.93 3.01 11.02
CA ASP A 158 1.94 4.03 10.69
C ASP A 158 2.77 3.67 9.47
N TYR A 159 2.89 2.37 9.20
CA TYR A 159 3.55 1.77 8.06
C TYR A 159 2.80 0.49 7.66
N LEU A 160 2.81 0.13 6.37
CA LEU A 160 2.24 -1.10 5.85
C LEU A 160 3.33 -2.00 5.27
N VAL A 161 3.26 -3.30 5.50
CA VAL A 161 4.05 -4.31 4.81
C VAL A 161 3.12 -5.37 4.25
N CYS A 162 3.10 -5.52 2.93
CA CYS A 162 2.11 -6.37 2.28
C CYS A 162 2.56 -6.84 0.89
N THR A 163 1.63 -7.42 0.15
CA THR A 163 1.73 -7.62 -1.31
C THR A 163 0.74 -6.71 -2.02
N PHE A 164 1.23 -5.84 -2.90
CA PHE A 164 0.37 -5.01 -3.75
C PHE A 164 -0.31 -5.78 -4.86
N SER A 165 0.02 -7.04 -5.12
CA SER A 165 -0.88 -7.89 -5.90
C SER A 165 -2.27 -8.00 -5.22
N SER A 166 -2.36 -7.89 -3.89
CA SER A 166 -3.62 -7.94 -3.13
C SER A 166 -4.38 -6.62 -3.17
N GLN A 167 -5.62 -6.68 -3.65
CA GLN A 167 -6.55 -5.53 -3.63
C GLN A 167 -6.78 -5.01 -2.20
N ILE A 168 -6.84 -5.90 -1.20
CA ILE A 168 -7.03 -5.50 0.21
C ILE A 168 -5.92 -4.57 0.67
N CYS A 169 -4.67 -4.86 0.32
CA CYS A 169 -3.57 -3.98 0.70
C CYS A 169 -3.62 -2.65 -0.04
N ARG A 170 -3.90 -2.67 -1.35
CA ARG A 170 -3.99 -1.44 -2.15
C ARG A 170 -5.08 -0.51 -1.61
N VAL A 171 -6.25 -1.06 -1.27
CA VAL A 171 -7.34 -0.29 -0.66
C VAL A 171 -6.93 0.27 0.71
N ALA A 172 -6.29 -0.51 1.57
CA ALA A 172 -5.80 -0.02 2.86
C ALA A 172 -4.77 1.12 2.69
N TYR A 173 -3.86 1.00 1.72
CA TYR A 173 -2.89 2.03 1.36
C TYR A 173 -3.56 3.30 0.83
N GLU A 174 -4.56 3.18 -0.06
CA GLU A 174 -5.30 4.33 -0.61
C GLU A 174 -6.08 5.08 0.50
N VAL A 175 -6.73 4.34 1.40
CA VAL A 175 -7.43 4.93 2.55
C VAL A 175 -6.44 5.59 3.52
N MET A 176 -5.24 5.03 3.71
CA MET A 176 -4.19 5.63 4.55
C MET A 176 -3.82 7.04 4.10
N GLN A 177 -3.84 7.32 2.78
CA GLN A 177 -3.47 8.64 2.23
C GLN A 177 -4.37 9.78 2.73
N GLN A 178 -5.50 9.47 3.37
CA GLN A 178 -6.43 10.43 3.96
C GLN A 178 -6.07 10.82 5.39
N ARG A 179 -5.19 10.06 6.04
CA ARG A 179 -4.85 10.23 7.46
C ARG A 179 -3.63 11.13 7.66
N VAL A 180 -2.78 11.22 6.66
CA VAL A 180 -1.49 11.92 6.71
C VAL A 180 -1.33 12.79 5.46
N VAL A 181 -0.53 13.86 5.55
CA VAL A 181 -0.33 14.79 4.44
C VAL A 181 0.31 14.10 3.23
N ASP A 182 1.34 13.29 3.47
CA ASP A 182 1.98 12.45 2.47
C ASP A 182 2.25 11.06 3.07
N GLY A 183 1.45 10.08 2.65
CA GLY A 183 1.58 8.69 3.05
C GLY A 183 2.21 7.81 1.98
N ALA A 184 2.74 8.40 0.91
CA ALA A 184 3.14 7.64 -0.27
C ALA A 184 4.23 6.60 0.02
N TRP A 185 5.14 6.94 0.93
CA TRP A 185 6.27 6.11 1.36
C TRP A 185 5.95 5.16 2.52
N ARG A 186 4.75 5.22 3.11
CA ARG A 186 4.40 4.45 4.32
C ARG A 186 4.02 2.99 4.03
N VAL A 187 4.60 2.40 2.99
CA VAL A 187 4.29 1.05 2.55
C VAL A 187 5.51 0.38 1.96
N GLU A 188 5.67 -0.90 2.27
CA GLU A 188 6.55 -1.82 1.58
C GLU A 188 5.70 -2.92 0.93
N SER A 189 5.87 -3.12 -0.38
CA SER A 189 5.27 -4.24 -1.10
C SER A 189 6.33 -5.29 -1.38
N LEU A 190 6.02 -6.57 -1.12
CA LEU A 190 6.93 -7.68 -1.42
C LEU A 190 6.91 -8.11 -2.89
N ASP A 191 5.93 -7.64 -3.66
CA ASP A 191 5.73 -8.01 -5.06
C ASP A 191 5.56 -6.78 -5.96
N ASP A 192 4.33 -6.44 -6.32
CA ASP A 192 4.03 -5.42 -7.31
C ASP A 192 4.34 -4.01 -6.78
N VAL A 193 4.59 -3.07 -7.69
CA VAL A 193 4.43 -1.64 -7.40
C VAL A 193 2.95 -1.31 -7.24
N TYR A 194 2.61 -0.12 -6.72
CA TYR A 194 1.21 0.28 -6.66
C TYR A 194 0.60 0.38 -8.06
N TYR A 195 -0.60 -0.20 -8.24
CA TYR A 195 -1.36 -0.13 -9.48
C TYR A 195 -2.87 -0.16 -9.23
N PHE A 196 -3.63 0.25 -10.23
CA PHE A 196 -5.08 0.18 -10.28
C PHE A 196 -5.52 -0.66 -11.48
N GLY A 197 -6.39 -1.66 -11.25
CA GLY A 197 -6.86 -2.56 -12.31
C GLY A 197 -7.56 -1.79 -13.43
N GLY A 198 -7.14 -2.00 -14.68
CA GLY A 198 -7.67 -1.25 -15.83
C GLY A 198 -7.08 0.14 -16.02
N GLN A 199 -5.98 0.48 -15.33
CA GLN A 199 -5.27 1.74 -15.54
C GLN A 199 -4.70 1.88 -16.97
N ASN A 200 -4.61 3.12 -17.44
CA ASN A 200 -3.71 3.48 -18.54
C ASN A 200 -2.25 3.14 -18.18
N ALA A 201 -1.40 3.03 -19.21
CA ALA A 201 0.03 2.75 -19.09
C ALA A 201 0.70 3.59 -17.98
N HIS A 202 1.45 2.91 -17.12
CA HIS A 202 2.27 3.53 -16.10
C HIS A 202 3.63 3.83 -16.73
N ASN A 203 3.87 5.12 -16.98
CA ASN A 203 5.09 5.58 -17.64
C ASN A 203 5.95 6.38 -16.67
N GLN A 204 7.25 6.28 -16.87
CA GLN A 204 8.30 7.01 -16.18
C GLN A 204 9.19 7.69 -17.22
N ARG A 205 9.95 8.71 -16.83
CA ARG A 205 10.92 9.39 -17.69
C ARG A 205 12.33 9.14 -17.18
N ALA A 206 13.25 8.81 -18.10
CA ALA A 206 14.66 8.73 -17.76
C ALA A 206 15.23 10.13 -17.44
N VAL A 207 15.79 10.30 -16.24
CA VAL A 207 16.48 11.54 -15.83
C VAL A 207 17.99 11.45 -15.96
N ILE A 208 18.52 10.22 -16.02
CA ILE A 208 19.95 9.91 -16.19
C ILE A 208 20.08 8.80 -17.24
N SER A 209 20.88 9.00 -18.28
CA SER A 209 21.15 7.97 -19.28
C SER A 209 21.73 6.69 -18.66
N HIS A 210 21.43 5.56 -19.27
CA HIS A 210 22.00 4.26 -18.90
C HIS A 210 22.51 3.56 -20.13
N LYS A 211 23.76 3.12 -20.05
CA LYS A 211 24.30 2.12 -20.96
C LYS A 211 24.17 0.77 -20.28
N SER A 212 23.63 -0.20 -21.01
CA SER A 212 23.53 -1.60 -20.60
C SER A 212 24.91 -2.13 -20.15
N ILE A 213 24.94 -2.75 -18.97
CA ILE A 213 26.14 -3.36 -18.36
C ILE A 213 25.93 -4.87 -18.16
N MET A 214 24.68 -5.29 -17.94
CA MET A 214 24.30 -6.68 -17.69
C MET A 214 23.54 -7.27 -18.88
N PRO A 215 23.55 -8.60 -19.10
CA PRO A 215 22.85 -9.21 -20.24
C PRO A 215 21.34 -8.95 -20.30
N ASN A 216 20.72 -8.63 -19.16
CA ASN A 216 19.28 -8.47 -19.02
C ASN A 216 18.84 -7.01 -18.80
N ASP A 217 19.77 -6.06 -18.75
CA ASP A 217 19.43 -4.64 -18.72
C ASP A 217 19.38 -4.05 -20.16
N PHE A 218 18.86 -2.84 -20.32
CA PHE A 218 18.83 -2.16 -21.61
C PHE A 218 19.31 -0.72 -21.51
N SER A 219 19.86 -0.21 -22.62
CA SER A 219 20.30 1.18 -22.70
C SER A 219 19.13 2.12 -23.01
N PHE A 220 19.14 3.30 -22.39
CA PHE A 220 18.21 4.40 -22.66
C PHE A 220 18.91 5.73 -22.41
N GLU A 221 18.41 6.78 -23.05
CA GLU A 221 18.91 8.15 -22.92
C GLU A 221 18.03 8.98 -22.00
N ARG A 222 18.61 10.06 -21.44
CA ARG A 222 17.86 11.04 -20.67
C ARG A 222 16.73 11.61 -21.53
N GLY A 223 15.51 11.55 -21.02
CA GLY A 223 14.29 12.00 -21.68
C GLY A 223 13.41 10.86 -22.21
N ASP A 224 13.96 9.65 -22.38
CA ASP A 224 13.21 8.50 -22.88
C ASP A 224 12.07 8.13 -21.93
N ILE A 225 10.96 7.65 -22.52
CA ILE A 225 9.76 7.26 -21.79
C ILE A 225 9.78 5.75 -21.58
N ILE A 226 9.81 5.34 -20.32
CA ILE A 226 9.86 3.94 -19.92
C ILE A 226 8.49 3.52 -19.39
N GLY A 227 7.86 2.53 -20.02
CA GLY A 227 6.70 1.85 -19.45
C GLY A 227 7.15 0.87 -18.37
N THR A 228 6.74 1.12 -17.13
CA THR A 228 7.16 0.28 -16.00
C THR A 228 6.28 -0.98 -15.89
N GLU A 229 6.92 -2.12 -15.67
CA GLU A 229 6.26 -3.39 -15.37
C GLU A 229 6.30 -3.70 -13.87
N GLY A 230 7.34 -3.24 -13.16
CA GLY A 230 7.49 -3.47 -11.72
C GLY A 230 8.87 -3.10 -11.18
N ASN A 231 9.01 -3.13 -9.86
CA ASN A 231 10.26 -2.93 -9.14
C ASN A 231 10.67 -4.26 -8.50
N HIS A 232 11.96 -4.64 -8.62
CA HIS A 232 12.46 -5.88 -8.02
C HIS A 232 12.98 -5.69 -6.59
N TRP A 233 12.87 -4.47 -6.04
CA TRP A 233 13.24 -4.11 -4.67
C TRP A 233 14.73 -4.39 -4.34
N ASN A 234 15.57 -4.38 -5.38
CA ASN A 234 17.01 -4.64 -5.29
C ASN A 234 17.86 -3.56 -5.99
N GLY A 235 17.26 -2.39 -6.23
CA GLY A 235 17.87 -1.28 -6.97
C GLY A 235 17.60 -1.30 -8.48
N PHE A 236 16.97 -2.36 -9.00
CA PHE A 236 16.54 -2.46 -10.39
C PHE A 236 15.03 -2.63 -10.51
N SER A 237 14.48 -2.05 -11.58
CA SER A 237 13.10 -2.21 -12.03
C SER A 237 13.09 -2.88 -13.39
N LYS A 238 11.91 -3.37 -13.81
CA LYS A 238 11.69 -3.96 -15.13
C LYS A 238 10.71 -3.11 -15.94
N GLY A 239 10.94 -3.00 -17.24
CA GLY A 239 10.06 -2.24 -18.11
C GLY A 239 10.52 -2.23 -19.57
N SER A 240 9.90 -1.35 -20.34
CA SER A 240 10.11 -1.19 -21.78
C SER A 240 10.29 0.27 -22.16
N ASP A 241 11.33 0.59 -22.93
CA ASP A 241 11.46 1.89 -23.57
C ASP A 241 10.44 2.04 -24.70
N LYS A 242 9.58 3.04 -24.60
CA LYS A 242 8.52 3.32 -25.59
C LYS A 242 9.04 3.90 -26.89
N THR A 243 10.31 4.29 -26.95
CA THR A 243 10.92 4.93 -28.12
C THR A 243 11.53 3.91 -29.07
N ASN A 244 12.09 2.82 -28.54
CA ASN A 244 12.84 1.82 -29.30
C ASN A 244 12.41 0.37 -29.03
N ASP A 245 11.35 0.17 -28.25
CA ASP A 245 10.75 -1.12 -27.88
C ASP A 245 11.72 -2.13 -27.23
N LYS A 246 12.84 -1.66 -26.67
CA LYS A 246 13.72 -2.50 -25.85
C LYS A 246 13.14 -2.67 -24.46
N SER A 247 13.20 -3.90 -23.98
CA SER A 247 12.72 -4.26 -22.64
C SER A 247 13.80 -4.96 -21.84
N GLY A 248 13.74 -4.81 -20.53
CA GLY A 248 14.69 -5.44 -19.63
C GLY A 248 14.71 -4.75 -18.26
N LEU A 249 15.80 -4.96 -17.55
CA LEU A 249 16.07 -4.31 -16.28
C LEU A 249 16.65 -2.91 -16.49
N TYR A 250 16.41 -2.02 -15.53
CA TYR A 250 17.06 -0.72 -15.44
C TYR A 250 17.23 -0.29 -13.98
N PRO A 251 18.26 0.51 -13.65
CA PRO A 251 18.43 1.03 -12.30
C PRO A 251 17.29 1.97 -11.91
N SER A 252 16.56 1.65 -10.84
CA SER A 252 15.32 2.36 -10.46
C SER A 252 15.54 3.84 -10.11
N TYR A 253 16.74 4.22 -9.66
CA TYR A 253 17.06 5.61 -9.28
C TYR A 253 17.23 6.55 -10.49
N LYS A 254 17.30 6.02 -11.72
CA LYS A 254 17.54 6.80 -12.94
C LYS A 254 16.26 7.32 -13.61
N ILE A 255 15.10 7.02 -13.04
CA ILE A 255 13.82 7.40 -13.58
C ILE A 255 13.06 8.35 -12.66
N GLU A 256 12.15 9.13 -13.23
CA GLU A 256 11.15 9.92 -12.51
C GLU A 256 9.74 9.50 -12.93
N GLU A 257 8.79 9.54 -12.01
CA GLU A 257 7.38 9.22 -12.29
C GLU A 257 6.73 10.27 -13.21
N ILE A 258 6.01 9.82 -14.24
CA ILE A 258 5.17 10.70 -15.06
C ILE A 258 3.75 10.66 -14.51
N VAL A 259 3.36 11.73 -13.82
CA VAL A 259 1.99 11.90 -13.34
C VAL A 259 1.09 12.28 -14.51
N ASN A 260 0.15 11.39 -14.86
CA ASN A 260 -0.84 11.73 -15.89
C ASN A 260 -1.86 12.71 -15.33
N ILE A 261 -2.22 13.71 -16.13
CA ILE A 261 -3.18 14.75 -15.77
C ILE A 261 -4.35 14.68 -16.75
N ALA A 262 -5.56 14.75 -16.24
CA ALA A 262 -6.79 14.75 -17.04
C ALA A 262 -7.68 15.94 -16.66
N LYS A 263 -8.30 16.55 -17.66
CA LYS A 263 -9.33 17.57 -17.45
C LYS A 263 -10.59 16.90 -16.91
N MET A 264 -10.98 17.24 -15.69
CA MET A 264 -12.20 16.77 -15.04
C MET A 264 -13.13 17.96 -14.75
N TYR A 265 -14.41 17.70 -14.51
CA TYR A 265 -15.34 18.74 -14.11
C TYR A 265 -15.00 19.23 -12.69
N THR A 266 -14.97 20.55 -12.50
CA THR A 266 -14.50 21.19 -11.25
C THR A 266 -15.61 21.51 -10.27
N TYR A 267 -16.86 21.20 -10.61
CA TYR A 267 -18.05 21.44 -9.77
C TYR A 267 -18.11 22.87 -9.18
N PRO A 268 -18.04 23.94 -10.00
CA PRO A 268 -18.06 25.33 -9.52
C PRO A 268 -19.32 25.69 -8.73
N GLU A 269 -20.41 24.94 -8.89
CA GLU A 269 -21.64 25.08 -8.12
C GLU A 269 -21.52 24.64 -6.66
N VAL A 270 -20.50 23.83 -6.32
CA VAL A 270 -20.26 23.34 -4.96
C VAL A 270 -19.53 24.43 -4.16
N LYS A 271 -20.24 25.05 -3.22
CA LYS A 271 -19.64 25.98 -2.26
C LYS A 271 -18.94 25.20 -1.15
N ILE A 272 -17.62 25.24 -1.12
CA ILE A 272 -16.83 24.73 0.01
C ILE A 272 -17.12 25.65 1.21
N LYS A 273 -17.62 25.09 2.31
CA LYS A 273 -17.75 25.82 3.56
C LYS A 273 -16.39 25.82 4.26
N ASP A 274 -16.01 26.95 4.87
CA ASP A 274 -14.71 27.07 5.53
C ASP A 274 -14.49 26.05 6.67
N ASP A 275 -15.57 25.46 7.20
CA ASP A 275 -15.53 24.41 8.24
C ASP A 275 -15.21 23.00 7.70
N ASP A 276 -15.14 22.80 6.38
CA ASP A 276 -14.86 21.50 5.74
C ASP A 276 -13.36 21.31 5.33
N ILE A 277 -12.48 22.24 5.71
CA ILE A 277 -11.01 22.24 5.44
C ILE A 277 -10.24 21.91 6.73
#